data_AF-A0A4Q3D416-F1
#
_entry.id   AF-A0A4Q3D416-F1
#
_cell.length_a   1.000
_cell.length_b   1.000
_cell.length_c   1.000
_cell.angle_alpha   90.00
_cell.angle_beta   90.00
_cell.angle_gamma   90.00
#
_symmetry.space_group_name_H-M   'P 1'
#
loop_
_entity.id
_entity.type
_entity.pdbx_description
1 polymer ?
#
loop_
_entity_poly.entity_id
_entity_poly.type
_entity_poly.pdbx_seq_one_letter_code
_entity_poly.pdbx_strand_id
1 'polypeptide(L)'
;MNIAKNKLRPGRNAILFACFSIPLSLWLAHFILYALDPKSIWWDFYKGPAYWAEILVSIFTGILMYAILFGIINFLSRWVSRKVLFKNNLLVHFVLTTVAVVSAMSLLIYLEDLFYDWFCTDNVPPSPELERAFRSYVIVNLVVAAFVNSFYNAYVFFERWKADITELNKLTILSHELKETALQSELEVLKLQLDPHFLFNNFSTLTQLIQTNKADA
;
A
#
# COMPACT_ATOMS: atom_id res chain seq x y z
N MET A 1 11.48 -24.64 9.87
CA MET A 1 10.93 -23.32 10.27
C MET A 1 11.83 -22.21 9.71
N ASN A 2 11.63 -21.76 8.47
CA ASN A 2 12.48 -20.72 7.86
C ASN A 2 11.77 -19.93 6.74
N ILE A 3 10.50 -19.54 6.96
CA ILE A 3 9.68 -18.84 5.94
C ILE A 3 9.89 -17.30 5.96
N ALA A 4 10.62 -16.77 6.94
CA ALA A 4 10.66 -15.32 7.18
C ALA A 4 11.65 -14.50 6.32
N LYS A 5 12.46 -15.10 5.44
CA LYS A 5 13.56 -14.36 4.76
C LYS A 5 13.31 -13.90 3.31
N ASN A 6 12.15 -14.19 2.69
CA ASN A 6 11.97 -13.90 1.26
C ASN A 6 11.12 -12.66 0.90
N LYS A 7 10.73 -11.80 1.85
CA LYS A 7 9.68 -10.78 1.61
C LYS A 7 10.17 -9.34 1.34
N LEU A 8 11.41 -9.13 0.90
CA LEU A 8 11.98 -7.77 0.72
C LEU A 8 12.83 -7.57 -0.55
N ARG A 9 12.70 -8.43 -1.57
CA ARG A 9 13.18 -8.05 -2.93
C ARG A 9 12.14 -7.15 -3.58
N PRO A 10 12.54 -6.11 -4.35
CA PRO A 10 11.60 -5.47 -5.28
C PRO A 10 10.98 -6.59 -6.10
N GLY A 11 9.67 -6.85 -5.93
CA GLY A 11 8.98 -7.72 -6.84
C GLY A 11 9.21 -7.18 -8.25
N ARG A 12 9.43 -8.05 -9.24
CA ARG A 12 9.55 -7.68 -10.66
C ARG A 12 8.46 -6.69 -11.08
N ASN A 13 7.30 -6.78 -10.43
CA ASN A 13 6.13 -5.92 -10.55
C ASN A 13 6.37 -4.46 -10.16
N ALA A 14 7.24 -4.16 -9.18
CA ALA A 14 7.53 -2.79 -8.76
C ALA A 14 8.36 -2.02 -9.80
N ILE A 15 9.29 -2.70 -10.49
CA ILE A 15 10.09 -2.11 -11.57
C ILE A 15 9.20 -1.91 -12.80
N LEU A 16 8.37 -2.90 -13.13
CA LEU A 16 7.36 -2.76 -14.20
C LEU A 16 6.41 -1.59 -13.92
N PHE A 17 5.89 -1.47 -12.70
CA PHE A 17 5.04 -0.37 -12.30
C PHE A 17 5.76 0.98 -12.41
N ALA A 18 7.04 1.06 -12.07
CA ALA A 18 7.87 2.26 -12.24
C ALA A 18 7.97 2.67 -13.72
N CYS A 19 8.31 1.72 -14.60
CA CYS A 19 8.49 1.99 -16.03
C CYS A 19 7.23 2.52 -16.72
N PHE A 20 6.04 2.14 -16.26
CA PHE A 20 4.78 2.71 -16.76
C PHE A 20 4.39 4.01 -16.03
N SER A 21 4.61 4.10 -14.72
CA SER A 21 4.17 5.24 -13.92
C SER A 21 4.95 6.51 -14.22
N ILE A 22 6.25 6.42 -14.49
CA ILE A 22 7.11 7.58 -14.78
C ILE A 22 6.64 8.34 -16.04
N PRO A 23 6.58 7.71 -17.24
CA PRO A 23 6.13 8.41 -18.44
C PRO A 23 4.67 8.83 -18.34
N LEU A 24 3.81 8.04 -17.66
CA LEU A 24 2.42 8.40 -17.44
C LEU A 24 2.28 9.65 -16.56
N SER A 25 3.09 9.79 -15.52
CA SER A 25 3.06 10.95 -14.62
C SER A 25 3.48 12.21 -15.35
N LEU A 26 4.56 12.12 -16.13
CA LEU A 26 5.04 13.22 -16.95
C LEU A 26 3.98 13.64 -17.97
N TRP A 27 3.42 12.69 -18.70
CA TRP A 27 2.36 12.96 -19.67
C TRP A 27 1.12 13.58 -19.00
N LEU A 28 0.70 13.04 -17.85
CA LEU A 28 -0.45 13.56 -17.10
C LEU A 28 -0.22 14.99 -16.62
N ALA A 29 0.97 15.32 -16.12
CA ALA A 29 1.32 16.67 -15.70
C ALA A 29 1.27 17.66 -16.87
N HIS A 30 1.87 17.31 -18.02
CA HIS A 30 1.84 18.14 -19.22
C HIS A 30 0.42 18.29 -19.78
N PHE A 31 -0.38 17.22 -19.74
CA PHE A 31 -1.78 17.25 -20.16
C PHE A 31 -2.61 18.19 -19.27
N ILE A 32 -2.48 18.10 -17.95
CA ILE A 32 -3.20 18.96 -17.01
C ILE A 32 -2.77 20.42 -17.17
N LEU A 33 -1.47 20.67 -17.34
CA LEU A 33 -0.95 22.01 -17.63
C LEU A 33 -1.55 22.60 -18.91
N TYR A 34 -1.63 21.80 -19.96
CA TYR A 34 -2.20 22.23 -21.24
C TYR A 34 -3.71 22.48 -21.13
N ALA A 35 -4.42 21.64 -20.38
CA ALA A 35 -5.85 21.80 -20.14
C ALA A 35 -6.18 23.04 -19.29
N LEU A 36 -5.31 23.41 -18.34
CA LEU A 36 -5.49 24.59 -17.48
C LEU A 36 -5.23 25.90 -18.21
N ASP A 37 -4.15 25.97 -18.98
CA ASP A 37 -3.78 27.18 -19.72
C ASP A 37 -3.12 26.85 -21.06
N PRO A 38 -3.93 26.61 -22.12
CA PRO A 38 -3.40 26.25 -23.43
C PRO A 38 -2.69 27.41 -24.15
N LYS A 39 -2.86 28.65 -23.68
CA LYS A 39 -2.24 29.86 -24.25
C LYS A 39 -1.07 30.39 -23.41
N SER A 40 -0.64 29.63 -22.42
CA SER A 40 0.50 29.99 -21.57
C SER A 40 1.78 30.21 -22.38
N ILE A 41 2.58 31.20 -21.96
CA ILE A 41 3.94 31.47 -22.44
C ILE A 41 4.85 30.23 -22.39
N TRP A 42 4.59 29.29 -21.48
CA TRP A 42 5.31 28.01 -21.41
C TRP A 42 5.23 27.21 -22.71
N TRP A 43 4.13 27.32 -23.47
CA TRP A 43 3.97 26.57 -24.72
C TRP A 43 4.75 27.17 -25.89
N ASP A 44 5.11 28.45 -25.80
CA ASP A 44 5.85 29.10 -26.87
C ASP A 44 7.32 28.63 -26.89
N PHE A 45 7.83 28.16 -25.75
CA PHE A 45 9.08 27.39 -25.65
C PHE A 45 9.12 26.20 -26.62
N TYR A 46 7.99 25.51 -26.83
CA TYR A 46 7.90 24.35 -27.72
C TYR A 46 7.64 24.69 -29.19
N LYS A 47 7.35 25.95 -29.54
CA LYS A 47 7.03 26.40 -30.90
C LYS A 47 8.19 27.11 -31.61
N GLY A 48 9.25 27.48 -30.89
CA GLY A 48 10.38 28.25 -31.42
C GLY A 48 11.32 27.43 -32.32
N PRO A 49 11.89 28.01 -33.39
CA PRO A 49 12.67 27.29 -34.41
C PRO A 49 14.10 26.86 -34.00
N ALA A 50 14.56 27.09 -32.76
CA ALA A 50 15.98 26.92 -32.39
C ALA A 50 16.29 26.13 -31.09
N TYR A 51 15.31 25.52 -30.40
CA TYR A 51 15.51 25.03 -29.02
C TYR A 51 15.39 23.51 -28.82
N TRP A 52 15.75 22.69 -29.82
CA TRP A 52 15.70 21.23 -29.67
C TRP A 52 16.54 20.70 -28.49
N ALA A 53 17.69 21.32 -28.23
CA ALA A 53 18.55 20.95 -27.09
C ALA A 53 17.86 21.25 -25.75
N GLU A 54 17.23 22.41 -25.61
CA GLU A 54 16.56 22.81 -24.36
C GLU A 54 15.28 21.99 -24.11
N ILE A 55 14.53 21.67 -25.17
CA ILE A 55 13.38 20.76 -25.09
C ILE A 55 13.83 19.36 -24.64
N LEU A 56 14.94 18.85 -25.17
CA LEU A 56 15.49 17.55 -24.76
C LEU A 56 15.95 17.57 -23.30
N VAL A 57 16.62 18.63 -22.87
CA VAL A 57 17.03 18.82 -21.46
C VAL A 57 15.79 18.88 -20.56
N SER A 58 14.73 19.57 -20.98
CA SER A 58 13.48 19.66 -20.22
C SER A 58 12.75 18.32 -20.06
N ILE A 59 12.63 17.56 -21.15
CA ILE A 59 12.03 16.23 -21.08
C ILE A 59 12.90 15.30 -20.22
N PHE A 60 14.23 15.36 -20.37
CA PHE A 60 15.15 14.52 -19.61
C PHE A 60 15.12 14.84 -18.11
N THR A 61 15.14 16.12 -17.73
CA THR A 61 15.04 16.57 -16.34
C THR A 61 13.69 16.18 -15.73
N GLY A 62 12.59 16.30 -16.48
CA GLY A 62 11.27 15.82 -16.04
C GLY A 62 11.24 14.30 -15.81
N ILE A 63 11.80 13.49 -16.73
CA ILE A 63 11.91 12.04 -16.55
C ILE A 63 12.73 11.71 -15.30
N LEU A 64 13.87 12.38 -15.14
CA LEU A 64 14.77 12.19 -13.99
C LEU A 64 14.06 12.55 -12.67
N MET A 65 13.32 13.66 -12.64
CA MET A 65 12.54 14.11 -11.48
C MET A 65 11.53 13.03 -11.05
N TYR A 66 10.70 12.55 -11.98
CA TYR A 66 9.71 11.50 -11.66
C TYR A 66 10.36 10.15 -11.33
N ALA A 67 11.52 9.82 -11.92
CA ALA A 67 12.27 8.64 -11.56
C ALA A 67 12.80 8.70 -10.11
N ILE A 68 13.35 9.85 -9.71
CA ILE A 68 13.79 10.09 -8.32
C ILE A 68 12.59 10.01 -7.37
N LEU A 69 11.48 10.70 -7.71
CA LEU A 69 10.25 10.68 -6.91
C LEU A 69 9.74 9.26 -6.69
N PHE A 70 9.69 8.45 -7.75
CA PHE A 70 9.27 7.05 -7.66
C PHE A 70 10.23 6.23 -6.78
N GLY A 71 11.54 6.46 -6.90
CA GLY A 71 12.55 5.89 -6.01
C GLY A 71 12.28 6.21 -4.54
N ILE A 72 11.96 7.46 -4.23
CA ILE A 72 11.60 7.94 -2.88
C ILE A 72 10.32 7.26 -2.38
N ILE A 73 9.25 7.22 -3.19
CA ILE A 73 7.98 6.56 -2.84
C ILE A 73 8.23 5.09 -2.44
N ASN A 74 8.98 4.36 -3.26
CA ASN A 74 9.28 2.95 -3.00
C ASN A 74 10.21 2.76 -1.79
N PHE A 75 11.21 3.63 -1.60
CA PHE A 75 12.07 3.61 -0.41
C PHE A 75 11.27 3.85 0.87
N LEU A 76 10.44 4.90 0.86
CA LEU A 76 9.65 5.31 2.01
C LEU A 76 8.60 4.27 2.36
N SER A 77 7.86 3.75 1.38
CA SER A 77 6.89 2.68 1.59
C SER A 77 7.52 1.45 2.25
N ARG A 78 8.72 1.05 1.81
CA ARG A 78 9.48 -0.04 2.44
C ARG A 78 9.94 0.33 3.85
N TRP A 79 10.41 1.55 4.06
CA TRP A 79 10.86 2.01 5.37
C TRP A 79 9.73 2.02 6.40
N VAL A 80 8.57 2.59 6.06
CA VAL A 80 7.40 2.62 6.94
C VAL A 80 6.90 1.19 7.20
N SER A 81 6.88 0.33 6.18
CA SER A 81 6.47 -1.08 6.34
C SER A 81 7.37 -1.92 7.25
N ARG A 82 8.64 -1.56 7.39
CA ARG A 82 9.60 -2.24 8.27
C ARG A 82 9.43 -1.84 9.72
N LYS A 83 8.86 -0.67 9.98
CA LYS A 83 8.66 -0.15 11.34
C LYS A 83 7.36 -0.72 11.91
N VAL A 84 7.50 -1.58 12.91
CA VAL A 84 6.38 -2.26 13.61
C VAL A 84 5.33 -1.26 14.12
N LEU A 85 5.76 -0.07 14.56
CA LEU A 85 4.89 1.00 15.06
C LEU A 85 3.83 1.47 14.06
N PHE A 86 4.10 1.38 12.76
CA PHE A 86 3.18 1.87 11.72
C PHE A 86 2.41 0.76 11.03
N LYS A 87 2.76 -0.51 11.27
CA LYS A 87 2.31 -1.68 10.50
C LYS A 87 0.80 -1.80 10.36
N ASN A 88 0.03 -1.40 11.38
CA ASN A 88 -1.43 -1.54 11.40
C ASN A 88 -2.21 -0.26 11.07
N ASN A 89 -1.54 0.91 10.99
CA ASN A 89 -2.23 2.19 10.79
C ASN A 89 -2.06 2.67 9.35
N LEU A 90 -3.03 2.33 8.49
CA LEU A 90 -3.07 2.72 7.07
C LEU A 90 -3.03 4.24 6.91
N LEU A 91 -3.80 4.98 7.71
CA LEU A 91 -3.83 6.45 7.65
C LEU A 91 -2.46 7.06 7.95
N VAL A 92 -1.73 6.53 8.94
CA VAL A 92 -0.40 7.05 9.28
C VAL A 92 0.59 6.77 8.15
N HIS A 93 0.53 5.58 7.54
CA HIS A 93 1.33 5.27 6.34
C HIS A 93 1.03 6.27 5.20
N PHE A 94 -0.24 6.48 4.90
CA PHE A 94 -0.66 7.34 3.80
C PHE A 94 -0.27 8.81 4.04
N VAL A 95 -0.54 9.35 5.23
CA VAL A 95 -0.22 10.74 5.58
C VAL A 95 1.29 10.95 5.58
N LEU A 96 2.05 10.07 6.24
CA LEU A 96 3.50 10.20 6.32
C LEU A 96 4.16 10.10 4.93
N THR A 97 3.70 9.16 4.10
CA THR A 97 4.22 9.03 2.74
C THR A 97 3.86 10.23 1.88
N THR A 98 2.63 10.75 1.99
CA THR A 98 2.18 11.91 1.22
C THR A 98 2.95 13.17 1.60
N VAL A 99 3.12 13.45 2.90
CA VAL A 99 3.88 14.62 3.37
C VAL A 99 5.32 14.55 2.85
N ALA A 100 5.99 13.41 3.01
CA ALA A 100 7.36 13.26 2.55
C ALA A 100 7.50 13.36 1.02
N VAL A 101 6.55 12.82 0.25
CA VAL A 101 6.54 12.91 -1.22
C VAL A 101 6.29 14.35 -1.68
N VAL A 102 5.36 15.07 -1.06
CA VAL A 102 5.09 16.48 -1.36
C VAL A 102 6.31 17.35 -1.04
N SER A 103 6.95 17.13 0.11
CA SER A 103 8.19 17.83 0.48
C SER A 103 9.33 17.52 -0.48
N ALA A 104 9.49 16.24 -0.88
CA ALA A 104 10.50 15.83 -1.86
C ALA A 104 10.24 16.46 -3.23
N MET A 105 8.99 16.47 -3.70
CA MET A 105 8.61 17.08 -4.98
C MET A 105 8.88 18.59 -4.97
N SER A 106 8.55 19.27 -3.87
CA SER A 106 8.82 20.70 -3.71
C SER A 106 10.33 21.00 -3.79
N LEU A 107 11.15 20.15 -3.14
CA LEU A 107 12.60 20.27 -3.21
C LEU A 107 13.14 20.00 -4.62
N LEU A 108 12.60 19.00 -5.33
CA LEU A 108 13.02 18.69 -6.70
C LEU A 108 12.72 19.83 -7.67
N ILE A 109 11.54 20.44 -7.56
CA ILE A 109 11.18 21.61 -8.39
C ILE A 109 12.10 22.79 -8.08
N TYR A 110 12.43 23.02 -6.81
CA TYR A 110 13.39 24.07 -6.44
C TYR A 110 14.80 23.81 -7.02
N LEU A 111 15.27 22.56 -6.99
CA LEU A 111 16.55 22.19 -7.59
C LEU A 111 16.53 22.29 -9.12
N GLU A 112 15.40 21.97 -9.74
CA GLU A 112 15.18 22.15 -11.18
C GLU A 112 15.28 23.63 -11.56
N ASP A 113 14.59 24.51 -10.82
CA ASP A 113 14.63 25.96 -11.03
C ASP A 113 16.06 26.53 -10.94
N LEU A 114 16.82 26.14 -9.90
CA LEU A 114 18.24 26.50 -9.78
C LEU A 114 19.11 25.97 -10.92
N PHE A 115 18.80 24.77 -11.42
CA PHE A 115 19.52 24.19 -12.55
C PHE A 115 19.23 24.94 -13.85
N TYR A 116 17.98 25.33 -14.08
CA TYR A 116 17.61 26.15 -15.24
C TYR A 116 18.23 27.54 -15.19
N ASP A 117 18.24 28.21 -14.04
CA ASP A 117 18.90 29.52 -13.88
C ASP A 117 20.41 29.45 -14.16
N TRP A 118 21.04 28.33 -13.78
CA TRP A 118 22.46 28.10 -14.09
C TRP A 118 22.71 27.74 -15.56
N PHE A 119 21.80 27.01 -16.21
CA PHE A 119 21.99 26.47 -17.56
C PHE A 119 21.52 27.44 -18.66
N CYS A 120 20.43 28.15 -18.45
CA CYS A 120 19.86 29.12 -19.40
C CYS A 120 20.38 30.53 -19.08
N THR A 121 21.19 31.10 -19.96
CA THR A 121 21.81 32.43 -19.79
C THR A 121 20.84 33.59 -20.09
N ASP A 122 19.69 33.31 -20.69
CA ASP A 122 18.68 34.30 -21.01
C ASP A 122 17.82 34.59 -19.77
N ASN A 123 18.22 35.63 -19.02
CA ASN A 123 17.42 36.18 -17.93
C ASN A 123 16.12 36.78 -18.49
N VAL A 124 15.09 35.95 -18.66
CA VAL A 124 13.75 36.44 -19.00
C VAL A 124 13.26 37.28 -17.82
N PRO A 125 12.95 38.58 -18.01
CA PRO A 125 12.51 39.42 -16.92
C PRO A 125 11.23 38.84 -16.29
N PRO A 126 11.10 38.86 -14.96
CA PRO A 126 9.94 38.30 -14.27
C PRO A 126 8.67 39.01 -14.75
N SER A 127 7.84 38.29 -15.51
CA SER A 127 6.55 38.78 -15.98
C SER A 127 5.43 38.18 -15.11
N PRO A 128 4.31 38.90 -14.90
CA PRO A 128 3.16 38.36 -14.16
C PRO A 128 2.61 37.07 -14.78
N GLU A 129 2.73 36.93 -16.10
CA GLU A 129 2.33 35.74 -16.85
C GLU A 129 3.26 34.56 -16.55
N LEU A 130 4.58 34.76 -16.53
CA LEU A 130 5.55 33.73 -16.18
C LEU A 130 5.37 33.25 -14.74
N GLU A 131 5.10 34.16 -13.80
CA GLU A 131 4.86 33.81 -12.39
C GLU A 131 3.56 33.00 -12.23
N ARG A 132 2.49 33.35 -12.94
CA ARG A 132 1.25 32.54 -12.99
C ARG A 132 1.55 31.15 -13.54
N ALA A 133 2.31 31.09 -14.63
CA ALA A 133 2.62 29.87 -15.32
C ALA A 133 3.48 28.94 -14.44
N PHE A 134 4.46 29.47 -13.71
CA PHE A 134 5.28 28.73 -12.74
C PHE A 134 4.45 28.24 -11.55
N ARG A 135 3.54 29.06 -11.00
CA ARG A 135 2.61 28.61 -9.94
C ARG A 135 1.76 27.43 -10.39
N SER A 136 1.22 27.47 -11.62
CA SER A 136 0.48 26.34 -12.19
C SER A 136 1.37 25.10 -12.33
N TYR A 137 2.62 25.26 -12.77
CA TYR A 137 3.60 24.17 -12.84
C TYR A 137 3.83 23.50 -11.48
N VAL A 138 4.08 24.29 -10.42
CA VAL A 138 4.26 23.78 -9.06
C VAL A 138 3.02 23.02 -8.60
N ILE A 139 1.84 23.63 -8.71
CA ILE A 139 0.59 23.03 -8.23
C ILE A 139 0.30 21.70 -8.95
N VAL A 140 0.39 21.69 -10.27
CA VAL A 140 0.10 20.47 -11.06
C VAL A 140 1.07 19.35 -10.71
N ASN A 141 2.36 19.65 -10.60
CA ASN A 141 3.37 18.65 -10.24
C ASN A 141 3.15 18.07 -8.84
N LEU A 142 2.77 18.90 -7.86
CA LEU A 142 2.42 18.45 -6.52
C LEU A 142 1.16 17.56 -6.50
N VAL A 143 0.13 17.94 -7.27
CA VAL A 143 -1.10 17.16 -7.39
C VAL A 143 -0.82 15.80 -8.03
N VAL A 144 -0.04 15.77 -9.12
CA VAL A 144 0.35 14.52 -9.80
C VAL A 144 1.21 13.65 -8.87
N ALA A 145 2.17 14.23 -8.15
CA ALA A 145 2.97 13.49 -7.18
C ALA A 145 2.12 12.85 -6.07
N ALA A 146 1.18 13.60 -5.50
CA ALA A 146 0.26 13.08 -4.49
C ALA A 146 -0.66 11.99 -5.06
N PHE A 147 -1.14 12.15 -6.29
CA PHE A 147 -1.97 11.18 -6.99
C PHE A 147 -1.22 9.86 -7.21
N VAL A 148 0.00 9.92 -7.74
CA VAL A 148 0.86 8.74 -7.97
C VAL A 148 1.18 8.03 -6.65
N ASN A 149 1.52 8.79 -5.61
CA ASN A 149 1.73 8.23 -4.26
C ASN A 149 0.49 7.51 -3.74
N SER A 150 -0.70 8.09 -3.97
CA SER A 150 -1.97 7.49 -3.53
C SER A 150 -2.25 6.17 -4.25
N PHE A 151 -2.08 6.12 -5.57
CA PHE A 151 -2.21 4.89 -6.35
C PHE A 151 -1.22 3.83 -5.91
N TYR A 152 0.03 4.20 -5.66
CA TYR A 152 1.05 3.26 -5.19
C TYR A 152 0.71 2.69 -3.81
N ASN A 153 0.29 3.54 -2.86
CA ASN A 153 -0.13 3.08 -1.54
C ASN A 153 -1.37 2.20 -1.59
N ALA A 154 -2.35 2.53 -2.44
CA ALA A 154 -3.54 1.70 -2.67
C ALA A 154 -3.18 0.32 -3.22
N TYR A 155 -2.27 0.25 -4.20
CA TYR A 155 -1.78 -1.02 -4.74
C TYR A 155 -1.11 -1.88 -3.67
N VAL A 156 -0.17 -1.30 -2.90
CA VAL A 156 0.53 -2.02 -1.82
C VAL A 156 -0.43 -2.47 -0.73
N PHE A 157 -1.41 -1.64 -0.38
CA PHE A 157 -2.46 -1.98 0.57
C PHE A 157 -3.30 -3.16 0.09
N PHE A 158 -3.74 -3.14 -1.16
CA PHE A 158 -4.58 -4.19 -1.73
C PHE A 158 -3.86 -5.55 -1.78
N GLU A 159 -2.57 -5.55 -2.15
CA GLU A 159 -1.74 -6.77 -2.12
C GLU A 159 -1.60 -7.35 -0.71
N ARG A 160 -1.44 -6.49 0.31
CA ARG A 160 -1.39 -6.93 1.73
C ARG A 160 -2.74 -7.45 2.18
N TRP A 161 -3.80 -6.71 1.93
CA TRP A 161 -5.17 -7.10 2.30
C TRP A 161 -5.56 -8.45 1.70
N LYS A 162 -5.24 -8.69 0.43
CA LYS A 162 -5.48 -9.98 -0.23
C LYS A 162 -4.74 -11.13 0.47
N ALA A 163 -3.49 -10.91 0.88
CA ALA A 163 -2.72 -11.90 1.62
C ALA A 163 -3.32 -12.16 3.01
N ASP A 164 -3.69 -11.10 3.73
CA ASP A 164 -4.27 -11.18 5.08
C ASP A 164 -5.63 -11.90 5.06
N ILE A 165 -6.51 -11.60 4.09
CA ILE A 165 -7.79 -12.31 3.91
C ILE A 165 -7.57 -13.80 3.61
N THR A 166 -6.58 -14.12 2.79
CA THR A 166 -6.28 -15.53 2.46
C THR A 166 -5.79 -16.30 3.69
N GLU A 167 -4.98 -15.66 4.54
CA GLU A 167 -4.51 -16.24 5.80
C GLU A 167 -5.64 -16.40 6.82
N LEU A 168 -6.49 -15.36 6.98
CA LEU A 168 -7.66 -15.40 7.85
C LEU A 168 -8.65 -16.50 7.45
N ASN A 169 -8.90 -16.68 6.15
CA ASN A 169 -9.79 -17.74 5.66
C ASN A 169 -9.24 -19.13 6.02
N LYS A 170 -7.92 -19.35 5.88
CA LYS A 170 -7.28 -20.62 6.27
C LYS A 170 -7.39 -20.89 7.76
N LEU A 171 -7.13 -19.88 8.58
CA LEU A 171 -7.24 -19.98 10.04
C LEU A 171 -8.68 -20.25 10.49
N THR A 172 -9.65 -19.63 9.82
CA THR A 172 -11.08 -19.83 10.11
C THR A 172 -11.48 -21.27 9.81
N ILE A 173 -11.14 -21.81 8.64
CA ILE A 173 -11.40 -23.21 8.28
C ILE A 173 -10.79 -24.17 9.31
N LEU A 174 -9.50 -23.98 9.65
CA LEU A 174 -8.83 -24.80 10.65
C LEU A 174 -9.51 -24.74 12.03
N SER A 175 -9.99 -23.55 12.44
CA SER A 175 -10.71 -23.39 13.69
C SER A 175 -12.05 -24.13 13.72
N HIS A 176 -12.73 -24.19 12.57
CA HIS A 176 -13.97 -24.96 12.44
C HIS A 176 -13.71 -26.47 12.51
N GLU A 177 -12.68 -26.97 11.83
CA GLU A 177 -12.30 -28.39 11.87
C GLU A 177 -11.91 -28.85 13.28
N LEU A 178 -11.11 -28.05 13.99
CA LEU A 178 -10.73 -28.34 15.39
C LEU A 178 -11.94 -28.36 16.31
N LYS A 179 -12.89 -27.44 16.12
CA LYS A 179 -14.13 -27.38 16.91
C LYS A 179 -15.02 -28.58 16.63
N GLU A 180 -15.15 -29.00 15.37
CA GLU A 180 -15.92 -30.19 14.99
C GLU A 180 -15.31 -31.45 15.62
N THR A 181 -14.00 -31.60 15.53
CA THR A 181 -13.27 -32.74 16.13
C THR A 181 -13.46 -32.80 17.66
N ALA A 182 -13.40 -31.65 18.33
CA ALA A 182 -13.60 -31.57 19.78
C ALA A 182 -15.06 -31.90 20.19
N LEU A 183 -16.05 -31.46 19.40
CA LEU A 183 -17.46 -31.80 19.66
C LEU A 183 -17.72 -33.30 19.43
N GLN A 184 -17.10 -33.89 18.41
CA GLN A 184 -17.21 -35.33 18.16
C GLN A 184 -16.60 -36.15 19.29
N SER A 185 -15.43 -35.76 19.81
CA SER A 185 -14.80 -36.46 20.93
C SER A 185 -15.58 -36.31 22.23
N GLU A 186 -16.17 -35.14 22.50
CA GLU A 186 -17.06 -34.94 23.64
C GLU A 186 -18.30 -35.83 23.55
N LEU A 187 -18.92 -35.90 22.37
CA LEU A 187 -20.07 -36.77 22.11
C LEU A 187 -19.70 -38.25 22.30
N GLU A 188 -18.53 -38.68 21.83
CA GLU A 188 -18.02 -40.04 22.03
C GLU A 188 -17.83 -40.37 23.52
N VAL A 189 -17.27 -39.44 24.30
CA VAL A 189 -17.15 -39.58 25.77
C VAL A 189 -18.54 -39.67 26.42
N LEU A 190 -19.50 -38.82 26.04
CA LEU A 190 -20.88 -38.91 26.55
C LEU A 190 -21.53 -40.26 26.22
N LYS A 191 -21.31 -40.78 25.00
CA LYS A 191 -21.79 -42.10 24.60
C LYS A 191 -21.21 -43.22 25.46
N LEU A 192 -19.91 -43.16 25.77
CA LEU A 192 -19.25 -44.14 26.64
C LEU A 192 -19.75 -44.09 28.08
N GLN A 193 -20.09 -42.91 28.60
CA GLN A 193 -20.66 -42.77 29.95
C GLN A 193 -22.07 -43.36 30.08
N LEU A 194 -22.83 -43.41 28.98
CA LEU A 194 -24.14 -44.05 28.92
C LEU A 194 -24.05 -45.58 28.71
N ASP A 195 -22.88 -46.18 28.95
CA ASP A 195 -22.68 -47.63 28.80
C ASP A 195 -23.80 -48.40 29.55
N PRO A 196 -24.62 -49.17 28.82
CA PRO A 196 -25.73 -49.90 29.41
C PRO A 196 -25.26 -50.89 30.48
N HIS A 197 -24.05 -51.44 30.40
CA HIS A 197 -23.50 -52.29 31.44
C HIS A 197 -23.35 -51.53 32.76
N PHE A 198 -22.86 -50.29 32.73
CA PHE A 198 -22.75 -49.42 33.90
C PHE A 198 -24.12 -49.04 34.49
N LEU A 199 -25.09 -48.75 33.63
CA LEU A 199 -26.46 -48.47 34.06
C LEU A 199 -27.10 -49.70 34.71
N PHE A 200 -26.98 -50.88 34.10
CA PHE A 200 -27.48 -52.14 34.68
C PHE A 200 -26.79 -52.47 36.00
N ASN A 201 -25.48 -52.23 36.13
CA ASN A 201 -24.74 -52.49 37.36
C ASN A 201 -25.21 -51.58 38.52
N ASN A 202 -25.42 -50.29 38.23
CA ASN A 202 -25.98 -49.36 39.21
C ASN A 202 -27.40 -49.73 39.60
N PHE A 203 -28.28 -50.02 38.64
CA PHE A 203 -29.65 -50.45 38.93
C PHE A 203 -29.70 -51.74 39.75
N SER A 204 -28.87 -52.72 39.42
CA SER A 204 -28.80 -53.99 40.14
C SER A 204 -28.33 -53.77 41.58
N THR A 205 -27.29 -52.96 41.78
CA THR A 205 -26.77 -52.61 43.11
C THR A 205 -27.79 -51.83 43.94
N LEU A 206 -28.46 -50.84 43.34
CA LEU A 206 -29.55 -50.08 43.97
C LEU A 206 -30.71 -50.99 44.38
N THR A 207 -31.11 -51.91 43.50
CA THR A 207 -32.17 -52.88 43.78
C THR A 207 -31.76 -53.79 44.94
N GLN A 208 -30.51 -54.24 44.96
CA GLN A 208 -29.96 -55.00 46.08
C GLN A 208 -30.03 -54.20 47.38
N LEU A 209 -29.53 -52.96 47.41
CA LEU A 209 -29.55 -52.10 48.60
C LEU A 209 -30.97 -51.85 49.14
N ILE A 210 -31.95 -51.61 48.25
CA ILE A 210 -33.36 -51.43 48.64
C ILE A 210 -33.94 -52.73 49.22
N GLN A 211 -33.61 -53.88 48.63
CA GLN A 211 -34.07 -55.18 49.13
C GLN A 211 -33.47 -55.51 50.49
N THR A 212 -32.18 -55.26 50.71
CA THR A 212 -31.53 -55.47 52.01
C THR A 212 -32.13 -54.56 53.07
N ASN A 213 -32.36 -53.28 52.76
CA ASN A 213 -32.95 -52.32 53.70
C ASN A 213 -34.42 -52.65 54.06
N LYS A 214 -35.18 -53.26 53.13
CA LYS A 214 -36.54 -53.77 53.43
C LYS A 214 -36.55 -55.07 54.24
N ALA A 215 -35.47 -55.85 54.25
CA ALA A 215 -35.35 -57.09 55.01
C ALA A 215 -34.85 -56.84 56.45
N ASP A 216 -34.20 -55.71 56.68
CA ASP A 216 -33.66 -55.28 57.98
C ASP A 216 -34.62 -54.37 58.79
N ALA A 217 -35.86 -54.16 58.32
CA ALA A 217 -36.94 -53.39 58.97
C ALA A 217 -38.13 -54.29 59.34
#